data_AF-A0A699T655-F1
#
_entry.id   AF-A0A699T655-F1
#
_cell.length_a   1.000
_cell.length_b   1.000
_cell.length_c   1.000
_cell.angle_alpha   90.00
_cell.angle_beta   90.00
_cell.angle_gamma   90.00
#
_symmetry.space_group_name_H-M   'P 1'
#
loop_
_entity.id
_entity.type
_entity.pdbx_description
1 polymer ?
#
loop_
_entity_poly.entity_id
_entity_poly.type
_entity_poly.pdbx_seq_one_letter_code
_entity_poly.pdbx_strand_id
1 'polypeptide(L)'
;AQLEAEVLTRSSHSSRTSYVVVADLSEMELKKILIEKMEGNKSIQRSDEQRNLYKVLVEAYDADKTILDIYEESTILKRGREDDD
;
A
#
# COMPACT_ATOMS: atom_id res chain seq x y z
N ALA A 1 -4.92 -36.42 7.09
CA ALA A 1 -3.97 -36.45 5.95
C ALA A 1 -4.35 -35.47 4.83
N GLN A 2 -5.33 -35.77 3.95
CA GLN A 2 -5.60 -34.91 2.78
C GLN A 2 -6.19 -33.52 3.15
N LEU A 3 -7.14 -33.49 4.09
CA LEU A 3 -7.76 -32.25 4.58
C LEU A 3 -6.73 -31.30 5.23
N GLU A 4 -5.79 -31.83 6.01
CA GLU A 4 -4.76 -31.04 6.69
C GLU A 4 -3.78 -30.40 5.70
N ALA A 5 -3.40 -31.13 4.64
CA ALA A 5 -2.53 -30.61 3.58
C ALA A 5 -3.21 -29.49 2.77
N GLU A 6 -4.50 -29.62 2.50
CA GLU A 6 -5.28 -28.59 1.79
C GLU A 6 -5.45 -27.32 2.64
N VAL A 7 -5.68 -27.47 3.95
CA VAL A 7 -5.73 -26.34 4.89
C VAL A 7 -4.37 -25.63 4.98
N LEU A 8 -3.27 -26.37 5.07
CA LEU A 8 -1.90 -25.82 5.10
C LEU A 8 -1.56 -25.02 3.84
N THR A 9 -1.92 -25.53 2.66
CA THR A 9 -1.67 -24.83 1.39
C THR A 9 -2.49 -23.54 1.30
N ARG A 10 -3.78 -23.56 1.65
CA ARG A 10 -4.62 -22.35 1.72
C ARG A 10 -4.11 -21.33 2.73
N SER A 11 -3.72 -21.78 3.92
CA SER A 11 -3.14 -20.91 4.97
C SER A 11 -1.83 -20.27 4.50
N SER A 12 -0.94 -21.05 3.87
CA SER A 12 0.33 -20.53 3.35
C SER A 12 0.14 -19.46 2.29
N HIS A 13 -0.83 -19.65 1.37
CA HIS A 13 -1.20 -18.63 0.39
C HIS A 13 -1.76 -17.37 1.05
N SER A 14 -2.67 -17.53 2.02
CA SER A 14 -3.22 -16.41 2.78
C SER A 14 -2.15 -15.62 3.55
N SER A 15 -1.20 -16.32 4.20
CA SER A 15 -0.10 -15.67 4.93
C SER A 15 0.84 -14.93 4.00
N ARG A 16 1.14 -15.48 2.81
CA ARG A 16 1.99 -14.81 1.82
C ARG A 16 1.34 -13.54 1.28
N THR A 17 0.04 -13.59 0.94
CA THR A 17 -0.70 -12.40 0.52
C THR A 17 -0.78 -11.37 1.65
N SER A 18 -1.05 -11.80 2.88
CA SER A 18 -1.08 -10.90 4.04
C SER A 18 0.27 -10.23 4.28
N TYR A 19 1.39 -10.94 4.15
CA TYR A 19 2.72 -10.37 4.34
C TYR A 19 3.08 -9.34 3.28
N VAL A 20 2.74 -9.60 2.01
CA VAL A 20 2.94 -8.65 0.90
C VAL A 20 2.16 -7.36 1.15
N VAL A 21 0.88 -7.48 1.52
CA VAL A 21 0.03 -6.31 1.82
C VAL A 21 0.57 -5.49 3.00
N VAL A 22 1.05 -6.16 4.06
CA VAL A 22 1.64 -5.47 5.22
C VAL A 22 2.95 -4.76 4.86
N ALA A 23 3.76 -5.33 3.98
CA ALA A 23 4.98 -4.71 3.49
C ALA A 23 4.69 -3.45 2.65
N ASP A 24 3.73 -3.53 1.73
CA ASP A 24 3.32 -2.40 0.89
C ASP A 24 2.77 -1.23 1.75
N LEU A 25 1.94 -1.55 2.76
CA LEU A 25 1.45 -0.56 3.72
C LEU A 25 2.57 0.10 4.53
N SER A 26 3.53 -0.70 5.00
CA SER A 26 4.69 -0.19 5.75
C SER A 26 5.56 0.73 4.90
N GLU A 27 5.73 0.42 3.61
CA GLU A 27 6.44 1.29 2.66
C GLU A 27 5.74 2.64 2.48
N MET A 28 4.41 2.64 2.35
CA MET A 28 3.62 3.87 2.25
C MET A 28 3.72 4.75 3.50
N GLU A 29 3.68 4.15 4.70
CA GLU A 29 3.86 4.90 5.96
C GLU A 29 5.23 5.59 6.03
N LEU A 30 6.29 4.89 5.61
CA LEU A 30 7.64 5.46 5.56
C LEU A 30 7.75 6.60 4.55
N LYS A 31 7.15 6.46 3.35
CA LYS A 31 7.07 7.53 2.35
C LYS A 31 6.37 8.77 2.93
N LYS A 32 5.24 8.59 3.60
CA LYS A 32 4.50 9.68 4.26
C LYS A 32 5.35 10.41 5.30
N ILE A 33 6.00 9.68 6.20
CA ILE A 33 6.87 10.26 7.24
C ILE A 33 8.02 11.07 6.60
N LEU A 34 8.59 10.56 5.50
CA LEU A 34 9.65 11.24 4.77
C LEU A 34 9.13 12.56 4.16
N ILE A 35 7.96 12.55 3.52
CA ILE A 35 7.31 13.74 2.96
C ILE A 35 7.04 14.79 4.05
N GLU A 36 6.46 14.40 5.18
CA GLU A 36 6.16 15.29 6.31
C GLU A 36 7.44 15.92 6.89
N LYS A 37 8.50 15.11 7.06
CA LYS A 37 9.81 15.61 7.50
C LYS A 37 10.42 16.57 6.51
N MET A 38 10.20 16.33 5.22
CA MET A 38 10.68 17.21 4.16
C MET A 38 9.88 18.53 4.14
N GLU A 39 8.56 18.49 4.29
CA GLU A 39 7.72 19.69 4.33
C GLU A 39 8.04 20.61 5.52
N GLY A 40 8.33 20.03 6.69
CA GLY A 40 8.76 20.79 7.87
C GLY A 40 10.19 21.36 7.79
N ASN A 41 11.01 20.89 6.84
CA ASN A 41 12.41 21.29 6.69
C ASN A 41 12.53 22.49 5.73
N LYS A 42 12.73 23.69 6.30
CA LYS A 42 12.93 24.95 5.55
C LYS A 42 14.06 24.91 4.50
N SER A 43 14.99 23.95 4.60
CA SER A 43 16.12 23.78 3.68
C SER A 43 15.73 23.18 2.32
N ILE A 44 14.61 22.47 2.19
CA ILE A 44 14.19 21.85 0.91
C ILE A 44 13.89 22.85 -0.18
N GLN A 45 13.60 24.09 0.20
CA GLN A 45 13.47 25.18 -0.76
C GLN A 45 14.80 25.67 -1.34
N ARG A 46 15.96 25.22 -0.81
CA ARG A 46 17.29 25.72 -1.18
C ARG A 46 18.01 24.93 -2.27
N SER A 47 17.60 23.70 -2.56
CA SER A 47 18.18 22.90 -3.65
C SER A 47 17.11 22.37 -4.59
N ASP A 48 17.34 22.50 -5.89
CA ASP A 48 16.45 21.98 -6.94
C ASP A 48 16.34 20.45 -6.89
N GLU A 49 17.41 19.76 -6.49
CA GLU A 49 17.42 18.30 -6.31
C GLU A 49 16.46 17.88 -5.18
N GLN A 50 16.42 18.64 -4.08
CA GLN A 50 15.53 18.35 -2.96
C GLN A 50 14.07 18.62 -3.31
N ARG A 51 13.78 19.69 -4.08
CA ARG A 51 12.44 19.94 -4.62
C ARG A 51 11.98 18.84 -5.57
N ASN A 52 12.87 18.38 -6.44
CA ASN A 52 12.56 17.30 -7.38
C ASN A 52 12.28 15.99 -6.63
N LEU A 53 13.11 15.66 -5.62
CA LEU A 53 12.90 14.50 -4.78
C LEU A 53 11.56 14.56 -4.03
N TYR A 54 11.23 15.71 -3.43
CA TYR A 54 9.94 15.90 -2.76
C TYR A 54 8.77 15.68 -3.73
N LYS A 55 8.85 16.26 -4.94
CA LYS A 55 7.82 16.09 -5.96
C LYS A 55 7.62 14.62 -6.35
N VAL A 56 8.71 13.89 -6.61
CA VAL A 56 8.66 12.46 -6.96
C VAL A 56 8.07 11.62 -5.82
N LEU A 57 8.44 11.93 -4.57
CA LEU A 57 7.89 11.23 -3.40
C LEU A 57 6.39 11.45 -3.24
N VAL A 58 5.92 12.68 -3.41
CA VAL A 58 4.48 13.01 -3.36
C VAL A 58 3.72 12.30 -4.47
N GLU A 59 4.22 12.35 -5.71
CA GLU A 59 3.60 11.66 -6.85
C GLU A 59 3.52 10.14 -6.64
N ALA A 60 4.58 9.52 -6.12
CA ALA A 60 4.60 8.09 -5.81
C ALA A 60 3.59 7.73 -4.69
N TYR A 61 3.51 8.55 -3.63
CA TYR A 61 2.56 8.34 -2.54
C TYR A 61 1.10 8.46 -2.99
N ASP A 62 0.80 9.45 -3.84
CA ASP A 62 -0.55 9.63 -4.40
C ASP A 62 -0.94 8.46 -5.33
N ALA A 63 0.01 7.95 -6.12
CA ALA A 63 -0.21 6.77 -6.96
C ALA A 63 -0.48 5.51 -6.11
N ASP A 64 0.32 5.25 -5.08
CA ASP A 64 0.14 4.12 -4.17
C ASP A 64 -1.22 4.20 -3.45
N LYS A 65 -1.62 5.40 -3.02
CA LYS A 65 -2.94 5.64 -2.41
C LYS A 65 -4.07 5.33 -3.39
N THR A 66 -3.96 5.78 -4.64
CA THR A 66 -4.96 5.50 -5.68
C THR A 66 -5.10 4.00 -5.93
N ILE A 67 -4.00 3.25 -5.94
CA ILE A 67 -4.03 1.79 -6.07
C ILE A 67 -4.76 1.15 -4.89
N LEU A 68 -4.48 1.61 -3.67
CA LEU A 68 -5.13 1.12 -2.46
C LEU A 68 -6.64 1.40 -2.45
N ASP A 69 -7.05 2.61 -2.81
CA ASP A 69 -8.47 3.00 -2.92
C ASP A 69 -9.21 2.12 -3.94
N ILE A 70 -8.59 1.81 -5.09
CA ILE A 70 -9.16 0.88 -6.10
C ILE A 70 -9.28 -0.55 -5.55
N TYR A 71 -8.30 -1.02 -4.78
CA TYR A 71 -8.38 -2.33 -4.13
C TYR A 71 -9.53 -2.39 -3.12
N GLU A 72 -9.69 -1.35 -2.31
CA GLU A 72 -10.82 -1.23 -1.37
C GLU A 72 -12.16 -1.23 -2.11
N GLU A 73 -12.32 -0.40 -3.14
CA GLU A 73 -13.51 -0.39 -4.01
C GLU A 73 -13.77 -1.76 -4.65
N SER A 74 -12.74 -2.44 -5.16
CA SER A 74 -12.87 -3.78 -5.73
C SER A 74 -13.29 -4.82 -4.69
N THR A 75 -12.90 -4.68 -3.42
CA THR A 75 -13.34 -5.61 -2.37
C THR A 75 -14.80 -5.39 -1.99
N ILE A 76 -15.25 -4.14 -1.95
CA ILE A 76 -16.66 -3.79 -1.69
C ILE A 76 -17.56 -4.25 -2.84
N LEU A 77 -17.16 -4.00 -4.09
CA LEU A 77 -17.91 -4.42 -5.29
C LEU A 77 -18.04 -5.93 -5.43
N LYS A 78 -17.05 -6.71 -4.95
CA LYS A 78 -17.13 -8.18 -4.94
C LYS A 78 -18.09 -8.72 -3.87
N ARG A 79 -18.11 -8.11 -2.68
CA ARG A 79 -19.05 -8.50 -1.61
C ARG A 79 -20.52 -8.26 -2.01
N GLY A 80 -20.81 -7.18 -2.74
CA GLY A 80 -22.17 -6.87 -3.18
C GLY A 80 -22.77 -7.84 -4.22
N ARG A 81 -21.96 -8.68 -4.88
CA ARG A 81 -22.45 -9.71 -5.82
C ARG A 81 -22.68 -11.07 -5.16
N GLU A 82 -22.14 -11.29 -3.96
CA GLU A 82 -22.30 -12.54 -3.21
C GLU A 82 -23.63 -12.58 -2.44
N ASP A 83 -24.29 -11.42 -2.24
CA ASP A 83 -25.60 -11.31 -1.58
C ASP A 83 -26.81 -11.39 -2.55
N ASP A 84 -26.57 -11.48 -3.87
CA ASP A 84 -27.60 -11.57 -4.92
C ASP A 84 -27.79 -13.01 -5.47
N ASP A 85 -27.11 -14.03 -4.90
CA ASP A 85 -27.26 -15.46 -5.22
C ASP A 85 -28.01 -16.25 -4.11
#